data_AF-A0A183GFX0-F1
#
_entry.id   AF-A0A183GFX0-F1
#
_cell.length_a   1.000
_cell.length_b   1.000
_cell.length_c   1.000
_cell.angle_alpha   90.00
_cell.angle_beta   90.00
_cell.angle_gamma   90.00
#
_symmetry.space_group_name_H-M   'P 1'
#
loop_
_entity.id
_entity.type
_entity.pdbx_description
1 polymer ?
#
loop_
_entity_poly.entity_id
_entity_poly.type
_entity_poly.pdbx_seq_one_letter_code
_entity_poly.pdbx_strand_id
1 'polypeptide(L)'
;MLSACMSVVVDGEWRMSLAAVMGKQLDLYKEYPEEKAFLFRCIGTALSKIALKSFVVDHLLLMFKSSQHNLPTERQGCARGVGACAASHTELVLVELENVSKWEHAKKSTGFFGFIKDAMPIRQYTDTEMVLLRATLMLSYGYVVQSCSLDTLTQRLQHTIIPFLRHYFANNKQETVVREAMLETMRLIALAVHPSRLPGDYRFETRNELIGYIKDYVQSETPEMLSSSLRLLAAKATAALVRLEPTLSDDDIWDLGCVLTQYILPMCREKSGLKTIDDDESATIMDATVAQYGNALEAIVEMKPTVGTVTQLLKMLLPFYGKLAEHERSRSVDATVQILRVYLDRAEDITIGVSGKFAAGAKPK
;
A
#
# COMPACT_ATOMS: atom_id res chain seq x y z
N MET A 1 6.52 -19.32 -13.99
CA MET A 1 7.25 -20.00 -15.10
C MET A 1 8.66 -19.46 -15.26
N LEU A 2 8.88 -18.17 -15.58
CA LEU A 2 10.22 -17.59 -15.77
C LEU A 2 11.21 -17.88 -14.61
N SER A 3 10.83 -17.55 -13.37
CA SER A 3 11.69 -17.79 -12.19
C SER A 3 12.14 -19.26 -12.07
N ALA A 4 11.22 -20.21 -12.32
CA ALA A 4 11.53 -21.63 -12.28
C ALA A 4 12.51 -22.04 -13.39
N CYS A 5 12.31 -21.57 -14.62
CA CYS A 5 13.25 -21.82 -15.73
C CYS A 5 14.65 -21.28 -15.40
N MET A 6 14.73 -20.07 -14.86
CA MET A 6 16.00 -19.46 -14.49
C MET A 6 16.69 -20.19 -13.33
N SER A 7 15.93 -20.76 -12.40
CA SER A 7 16.48 -21.62 -11.34
C SER A 7 17.09 -22.92 -11.88
N VAL A 8 16.55 -23.47 -12.97
CA VAL A 8 17.09 -24.69 -13.62
C VAL A 8 18.35 -24.39 -14.43
N VAL A 9 18.37 -23.28 -15.17
CA VAL A 9 19.54 -22.88 -15.96
C VAL A 9 20.53 -22.12 -15.08
N VAL A 10 21.56 -22.81 -14.59
CA VAL A 10 22.60 -22.24 -13.69
C VAL A 10 23.69 -21.44 -14.40
N ASP A 11 23.65 -21.40 -15.74
CA ASP A 11 24.58 -20.61 -16.55
C ASP A 11 24.37 -19.09 -16.31
N GLY A 12 25.37 -18.46 -15.70
CA GLY A 12 25.36 -17.04 -15.39
C GLY A 12 25.41 -16.14 -16.63
N GLU A 13 26.13 -16.54 -17.68
CA GLU A 13 26.21 -15.77 -18.93
C GLU A 13 24.86 -15.79 -19.64
N TRP A 14 24.20 -16.94 -19.67
CA TRP A 14 22.85 -17.05 -20.21
C TRP A 14 21.85 -16.16 -19.46
N ARG A 15 21.89 -16.16 -18.11
CA ARG A 15 21.00 -15.30 -17.30
C ARG A 15 21.23 -13.82 -17.56
N MET A 16 22.49 -13.39 -17.66
CA MET A 16 22.84 -12.01 -18.01
C MET A 16 22.41 -11.65 -19.43
N SER A 17 22.64 -12.53 -20.41
CA SER A 17 22.21 -12.32 -21.80
C SER A 17 20.69 -12.17 -21.90
N LEU A 18 19.94 -13.02 -21.20
CA LEU A 18 18.48 -12.94 -21.13
C LEU A 18 18.01 -11.58 -20.56
N ALA A 19 18.56 -11.17 -19.42
CA ALA A 19 18.23 -9.89 -18.79
C ALA A 19 18.60 -8.69 -19.68
N ALA A 20 19.74 -8.76 -20.38
CA ALA A 20 20.18 -7.72 -21.31
C ALA A 20 19.24 -7.60 -22.52
N VAL A 21 18.78 -8.73 -23.07
CA VAL A 21 17.79 -8.73 -24.17
C VAL A 21 16.45 -8.17 -23.68
N MET A 22 15.99 -8.55 -22.49
CA MET A 22 14.78 -7.95 -21.89
C MET A 22 14.91 -6.44 -21.75
N GLY A 23 16.05 -5.94 -21.24
CA GLY A 23 16.31 -4.51 -21.11
C GLY A 23 16.26 -3.77 -22.46
N LYS A 24 16.83 -4.35 -23.52
CA LYS A 24 16.79 -3.77 -24.88
C LYS A 24 15.38 -3.70 -25.48
N GLN A 25 14.45 -4.53 -25.02
CA GLN A 25 13.08 -4.57 -25.53
C GLN A 25 12.15 -3.56 -24.84
N LEU A 26 12.57 -2.90 -23.75
CA LEU A 26 11.70 -1.98 -22.98
C LEU A 26 11.06 -0.89 -23.85
N ASP A 27 11.81 -0.36 -24.82
CA ASP A 27 11.31 0.70 -25.72
C ASP A 27 10.25 0.20 -26.71
N LEU A 28 10.22 -1.09 -27.03
CA LEU A 28 9.19 -1.69 -27.89
C LEU A 28 7.80 -1.65 -27.24
N TYR A 29 7.75 -1.62 -25.91
CA TYR A 29 6.52 -1.60 -25.12
C TYR A 29 6.15 -0.20 -24.62
N LYS A 30 6.73 0.86 -25.17
CA LYS A 30 6.49 2.24 -24.71
C LYS A 30 5.01 2.64 -24.73
N GLU A 31 4.26 2.19 -25.73
CA GLU A 31 2.81 2.46 -25.87
C GLU A 31 1.94 1.37 -25.23
N TYR A 32 2.56 0.42 -24.50
CA TYR A 32 1.95 -0.79 -23.95
C TYR A 32 2.30 -0.92 -22.45
N PRO A 33 1.70 -0.09 -21.59
CA PRO A 33 2.14 0.05 -20.20
C PRO A 33 1.98 -1.23 -19.36
N GLU A 34 0.98 -2.07 -19.63
CA GLU A 34 0.78 -3.34 -18.92
C GLU A 34 1.86 -4.36 -19.27
N GLU A 35 2.19 -4.49 -20.56
CA GLU A 35 3.25 -5.35 -21.08
C GLU A 35 4.62 -4.89 -20.59
N LYS A 36 4.85 -3.58 -20.57
CA LYS A 36 6.09 -3.00 -20.06
C LYS A 36 6.22 -3.19 -18.55
N ALA A 37 5.14 -3.02 -17.79
CA ALA A 37 5.09 -3.33 -16.37
C ALA A 37 5.36 -4.82 -16.08
N PHE A 38 4.86 -5.71 -16.93
CA PHE A 38 5.19 -7.13 -16.86
C PHE A 38 6.69 -7.37 -17.16
N LEU A 39 7.25 -6.71 -18.17
CA LEU A 39 8.66 -6.81 -18.51
C LEU A 39 9.58 -6.32 -17.37
N PHE A 40 9.24 -5.23 -16.68
CA PHE A 40 9.98 -4.80 -15.47
C PHE A 40 10.03 -5.90 -14.39
N ARG A 41 8.91 -6.59 -14.16
CA ARG A 41 8.88 -7.74 -13.22
C ARG A 41 9.77 -8.89 -13.69
N CYS A 42 9.77 -9.18 -14.99
CA CYS A 42 10.63 -10.20 -15.58
C CYS A 42 12.12 -9.86 -15.41
N ILE A 43 12.50 -8.60 -15.68
CA ILE A 43 13.86 -8.10 -15.47
C ILE A 43 14.23 -8.26 -13.99
N GLY A 44 13.44 -7.73 -13.06
CA GLY A 44 13.69 -7.87 -11.62
C GLY A 44 13.87 -9.31 -11.15
N THR A 45 13.02 -10.22 -11.66
CA THR A 45 13.12 -11.66 -11.39
C THR A 45 14.44 -12.23 -11.94
N ALA A 46 14.84 -11.83 -13.14
CA ALA A 46 16.10 -12.26 -13.74
C ALA A 46 17.32 -11.75 -12.96
N LEU A 47 17.30 -10.48 -12.55
CA LEU A 47 18.35 -9.88 -11.74
C LEU A 47 18.53 -10.60 -10.41
N SER A 48 17.46 -11.09 -9.77
CA SER A 48 17.53 -11.89 -8.54
C SER A 48 18.34 -13.19 -8.67
N LYS A 49 18.69 -13.62 -9.89
CA LYS A 49 19.44 -14.86 -10.17
C LYS A 49 20.83 -14.59 -10.74
N ILE A 50 21.29 -13.34 -10.77
CA ILE A 50 22.58 -12.91 -11.34
C ILE A 50 23.54 -12.52 -10.21
N ALA A 51 24.76 -13.08 -10.21
CA ALA A 51 25.74 -12.81 -9.15
C ALA A 51 26.53 -11.49 -9.36
N LEU A 52 26.69 -11.04 -10.61
CA LEU A 52 27.49 -9.88 -10.94
C LEU A 52 26.78 -8.57 -10.52
N LYS A 53 27.19 -8.02 -9.38
CA LYS A 53 26.54 -6.84 -8.76
C LYS A 53 26.48 -5.62 -9.67
N SER A 54 27.54 -5.31 -10.43
CA SER A 54 27.54 -4.17 -11.35
C SER A 54 26.45 -4.30 -12.41
N PHE A 55 26.31 -5.48 -13.01
CA PHE A 55 25.24 -5.76 -13.97
C PHE A 55 23.84 -5.60 -13.35
N VAL A 56 23.67 -6.06 -12.11
CA VAL A 56 22.41 -5.89 -11.36
C VAL A 56 22.09 -4.42 -11.14
N VAL A 57 23.06 -3.60 -10.72
CA VAL A 57 22.89 -2.16 -10.54
C VAL A 57 22.53 -1.49 -11.87
N ASP A 58 23.27 -1.75 -12.95
CA ASP A 58 23.03 -1.14 -14.25
C ASP A 58 21.60 -1.39 -14.76
N HIS A 59 21.11 -2.63 -14.62
CA HIS A 59 19.76 -2.99 -15.06
C HIS A 59 18.67 -2.55 -14.08
N LEU A 60 18.97 -2.41 -12.78
CA LEU A 60 18.07 -1.80 -11.81
C LEU A 60 17.82 -0.33 -12.17
N LEU A 61 18.89 0.43 -12.44
CA LEU A 61 18.81 1.83 -12.86
C LEU A 61 18.16 1.97 -14.25
N LEU A 62 18.39 1.02 -15.16
CA LEU A 62 17.70 0.96 -16.44
C LEU A 62 16.17 0.90 -16.26
N MET A 63 15.66 0.13 -15.30
CA MET A 63 14.21 0.07 -15.06
C MET A 63 13.62 1.44 -14.68
N PHE A 64 14.28 2.17 -13.78
CA PHE A 64 13.87 3.54 -13.44
C PHE A 64 13.94 4.46 -14.66
N LYS A 65 15.07 4.45 -15.39
CA LYS A 65 15.28 5.31 -16.55
C LYS A 65 14.28 5.07 -17.68
N SER A 66 13.88 3.82 -17.89
CA SER A 66 12.95 3.43 -18.95
C SER A 66 11.48 3.55 -18.54
N SER A 67 11.16 3.79 -17.27
CA SER A 67 9.79 3.88 -16.79
C SER A 67 9.15 5.25 -17.08
N GLN A 68 7.93 5.24 -17.60
CA GLN A 68 7.07 6.43 -17.69
C GLN A 68 6.38 6.64 -16.34
N HIS A 69 7.05 7.35 -15.44
CA HIS A 69 6.58 7.51 -14.06
C HIS A 69 5.25 8.28 -13.92
N ASN A 70 4.76 8.96 -14.96
CA ASN A 70 3.42 9.54 -15.00
C ASN A 70 2.32 8.47 -15.08
N LEU A 71 2.61 7.29 -15.65
CA LEU A 71 1.66 6.19 -15.78
C LEU A 71 1.66 5.32 -14.51
N PRO A 72 0.53 5.21 -13.77
CA PRO A 72 0.46 4.40 -12.55
C PRO A 72 0.87 2.93 -12.76
N THR A 73 0.47 2.32 -13.89
CA THR A 73 0.83 0.95 -14.26
C THR A 73 2.35 0.76 -14.38
N GLU A 74 3.05 1.66 -15.08
CA GLU A 74 4.51 1.57 -15.21
C GLU A 74 5.21 1.82 -13.87
N ARG A 75 4.75 2.79 -13.05
CA ARG A 75 5.28 3.00 -11.68
C ARG A 75 5.21 1.71 -10.86
N GLN A 76 4.05 1.06 -10.84
CA GLN A 76 3.85 -0.17 -10.09
C GLN A 76 4.68 -1.32 -10.67
N GLY A 77 4.78 -1.42 -11.99
CA GLY A 77 5.61 -2.40 -12.70
C GLY A 77 7.10 -2.28 -12.34
N CYS A 78 7.64 -1.06 -12.42
CA CYS A 78 9.00 -0.74 -12.03
C CYS A 78 9.26 -1.09 -10.55
N ALA A 79 8.40 -0.63 -9.64
CA ALA A 79 8.54 -0.89 -8.21
C ALA A 79 8.47 -2.40 -7.88
N ARG A 80 7.61 -3.17 -8.56
CA ARG A 80 7.57 -4.64 -8.44
C ARG A 80 8.83 -5.30 -8.98
N GLY A 81 9.39 -4.81 -10.09
CA GLY A 81 10.67 -5.26 -10.63
C GLY A 81 11.81 -5.05 -9.62
N VAL A 82 11.87 -3.87 -9.00
CA VAL A 82 12.83 -3.56 -7.93
C VAL A 82 12.67 -4.53 -6.76
N GLY A 83 11.44 -4.76 -6.29
CA GLY A 83 11.16 -5.73 -5.22
C GLY A 83 11.62 -7.15 -5.59
N ALA A 84 11.31 -7.62 -6.80
CA ALA A 84 11.75 -8.93 -7.27
C ALA A 84 13.27 -9.09 -7.26
N CYS A 85 14.01 -8.04 -7.66
CA CYS A 85 15.48 -8.01 -7.56
C CYS A 85 15.96 -8.12 -6.10
N ALA A 86 15.28 -7.41 -5.19
CA ALA A 86 15.62 -7.40 -3.77
C ALA A 86 15.47 -8.76 -3.07
N ALA A 87 14.78 -9.74 -3.67
CA ALA A 87 14.67 -11.09 -3.12
C ALA A 87 16.02 -11.79 -2.87
N SER A 88 17.02 -11.50 -3.70
CA SER A 88 18.40 -12.00 -3.52
C SER A 88 19.43 -10.90 -3.30
N HIS A 89 19.06 -9.63 -3.55
CA HIS A 89 19.97 -8.49 -3.54
C HIS A 89 19.50 -7.34 -2.65
N THR A 90 18.86 -7.64 -1.50
CA THR A 90 18.21 -6.61 -0.68
C THR A 90 19.13 -5.43 -0.32
N GLU A 91 20.35 -5.69 0.17
CA GLU A 91 21.30 -4.60 0.53
C GLU A 91 21.66 -3.73 -0.66
N LEU A 92 21.97 -4.37 -1.79
CA LEU A 92 22.35 -3.67 -3.02
C LEU A 92 21.20 -2.78 -3.49
N VAL A 93 19.98 -3.30 -3.48
CA VAL A 93 18.78 -2.53 -3.87
C VAL A 93 18.55 -1.37 -2.92
N LEU A 94 18.66 -1.55 -1.59
CA LEU A 94 18.47 -0.46 -0.62
C LEU A 94 19.49 0.67 -0.82
N VAL A 95 20.76 0.33 -1.07
CA VAL A 95 21.80 1.32 -1.40
C VAL A 95 21.43 2.10 -2.66
N GLU A 96 20.97 1.41 -3.71
CA GLU A 96 20.60 2.11 -4.95
C GLU A 96 19.32 2.94 -4.81
N LEU A 97 18.34 2.53 -4.01
CA LEU A 97 17.18 3.38 -3.72
C LEU A 97 17.60 4.63 -2.94
N GLU A 98 18.54 4.52 -2.00
CA GLU A 98 19.10 5.69 -1.33
C GLU A 98 19.86 6.59 -2.34
N ASN A 99 20.63 6.00 -3.26
CA ASN A 99 21.28 6.76 -4.32
C ASN A 99 20.24 7.51 -5.18
N VAL A 100 19.21 6.85 -5.69
CA VAL A 100 18.13 7.50 -6.45
C VAL A 100 17.44 8.60 -5.64
N SER A 101 17.30 8.44 -4.32
CA SER A 101 16.76 9.50 -3.46
C SER A 101 17.65 10.75 -3.39
N LYS A 102 18.98 10.59 -3.40
CA LYS A 102 19.91 11.74 -3.41
C LYS A 102 19.76 12.56 -4.68
N TRP A 103 19.37 11.93 -5.78
CA TRP A 103 19.15 12.58 -7.07
C TRP A 103 17.90 13.44 -7.05
N GLU A 104 16.85 12.94 -6.40
CA GLU A 104 15.62 13.67 -6.11
C GLU A 104 15.91 15.05 -5.47
N HIS A 105 16.89 15.10 -4.56
CA HIS A 105 17.28 16.30 -3.81
C HIS A 105 18.43 17.10 -4.47
N ALA A 106 19.07 16.57 -5.52
CA ALA A 106 20.31 17.10 -6.09
C ALA A 106 20.16 18.42 -6.87
N LYS A 107 18.96 19.02 -6.96
CA LYS A 107 18.82 20.44 -7.34
C LYS A 107 19.60 21.39 -6.41
N LYS A 108 20.09 20.91 -5.25
CA LYS A 108 20.84 21.70 -4.25
C LYS A 108 22.30 21.30 -4.01
N SER A 109 22.85 20.26 -4.64
CA SER A 109 24.25 19.87 -4.40
C SER A 109 25.01 19.64 -5.70
N THR A 110 25.94 20.54 -6.01
CA THR A 110 26.90 20.46 -7.13
C THR A 110 28.08 19.51 -6.88
N GLY A 111 27.95 18.56 -5.96
CA GLY A 111 29.08 17.77 -5.44
C GLY A 111 28.95 16.26 -5.62
N PHE A 112 29.91 15.70 -6.37
CA PHE A 112 30.54 14.40 -6.12
C PHE A 112 29.74 13.09 -6.31
N PHE A 113 29.24 12.82 -7.53
CA PHE A 113 28.93 11.44 -7.96
C PHE A 113 29.44 11.21 -9.40
N GLY A 114 30.68 10.73 -9.53
CA GLY A 114 31.34 10.51 -10.84
C GLY A 114 30.85 9.27 -11.60
N PHE A 115 30.55 8.17 -10.89
CA PHE A 115 30.22 6.90 -11.55
C PHE A 115 28.75 6.76 -11.98
N ILE A 116 27.82 7.42 -11.27
CA ILE A 116 26.39 7.29 -11.57
C ILE A 116 25.94 8.35 -12.61
N LYS A 117 26.71 9.43 -12.78
CA LYS A 117 26.49 10.48 -13.80
C LYS A 117 26.50 9.94 -15.24
N ASP A 118 27.22 8.84 -15.49
CA ASP A 118 27.30 8.19 -16.81
C ASP A 118 26.18 7.15 -17.05
N ALA A 119 25.64 6.52 -15.99
CA ALA A 119 24.58 5.50 -16.10
C ALA A 119 23.20 6.10 -16.42
N MET A 120 22.92 7.30 -15.90
CA MET A 120 21.73 8.07 -16.24
C MET A 120 22.19 9.48 -16.64
N PRO A 121 22.38 9.75 -17.95
CA PRO A 121 22.78 11.08 -18.39
C PRO A 121 21.76 12.08 -17.85
N ILE A 122 22.26 13.18 -17.29
CA ILE A 122 21.50 14.28 -16.71
C ILE A 122 20.50 14.80 -17.76
N ARG A 123 19.35 14.14 -17.89
CA ARG A 123 18.15 14.76 -18.39
C ARG A 123 17.74 15.71 -17.28
N GLN A 124 17.58 16.99 -17.60
CA GLN A 124 16.97 17.94 -16.68
C GLN A 124 15.52 17.50 -16.48
N TYR A 125 15.29 16.60 -15.51
CA TYR A 125 13.96 16.24 -15.08
C TYR A 125 13.26 17.51 -14.59
N THR A 126 12.04 17.73 -15.09
CA THR A 126 11.13 18.76 -14.58
C THR A 126 10.78 18.48 -13.13
N ASP A 127 10.33 19.50 -12.38
CA ASP A 127 9.84 19.30 -11.01
C ASP A 127 8.78 18.20 -10.94
N THR A 128 7.86 18.17 -11.91
CA THR A 128 6.82 17.16 -12.01
C THR A 128 7.40 15.76 -12.20
N GLU A 129 8.37 15.56 -13.09
CA GLU A 129 8.97 14.24 -13.28
C GLU A 129 9.73 13.76 -12.04
N MET A 130 10.35 14.68 -11.28
CA MET A 130 11.01 14.35 -10.01
C MET A 130 10.02 13.88 -8.94
N VAL A 131 8.84 14.50 -8.88
CA VAL A 131 7.74 14.07 -7.99
C VAL A 131 7.24 12.66 -8.38
N LEU A 132 7.11 12.40 -9.67
CA LEU A 132 6.65 11.09 -10.16
C LEU A 132 7.70 9.98 -9.95
N LEU A 133 8.98 10.32 -10.10
CA LEU A 133 10.10 9.44 -9.74
C LEU A 133 10.08 9.15 -8.22
N ARG A 134 9.89 10.17 -7.38
CA ARG A 134 9.74 10.02 -5.92
C ARG A 134 8.61 9.05 -5.59
N ALA A 135 7.43 9.17 -6.21
CA ALA A 135 6.33 8.24 -5.99
C ALA A 135 6.73 6.79 -6.33
N THR A 136 7.46 6.57 -7.42
CA THR A 136 7.97 5.24 -7.81
C THR A 136 9.00 4.71 -6.81
N LEU A 137 9.89 5.59 -6.33
CA LEU A 137 10.90 5.28 -5.32
C LEU A 137 10.26 4.84 -4.00
N MET A 138 9.28 5.61 -3.51
CA MET A 138 8.56 5.30 -2.27
C MET A 138 7.81 3.97 -2.37
N LEU A 139 7.15 3.71 -3.51
CA LEU A 139 6.47 2.45 -3.78
C LEU A 139 7.45 1.26 -3.84
N SER A 140 8.65 1.48 -4.37
CA SER A 140 9.70 0.45 -4.47
C SER A 140 10.11 -0.08 -3.11
N TYR A 141 10.22 0.77 -2.08
CA TYR A 141 10.49 0.32 -0.71
C TYR A 141 9.43 -0.67 -0.21
N GLY A 142 8.13 -0.44 -0.49
CA GLY A 142 7.07 -1.37 -0.10
C GLY A 142 7.24 -2.76 -0.74
N TYR A 143 7.63 -2.82 -2.02
CA TYR A 143 7.89 -4.09 -2.70
C TYR A 143 9.20 -4.76 -2.27
N VAL A 144 10.21 -3.98 -1.88
CA VAL A 144 11.44 -4.50 -1.25
C VAL A 144 11.10 -5.21 0.05
N VAL A 145 10.29 -4.58 0.92
CA VAL A 145 9.84 -5.19 2.19
C VAL A 145 9.07 -6.49 1.93
N GLN A 146 8.18 -6.52 0.94
CA GLN A 146 7.43 -7.72 0.58
C GLN A 146 8.28 -8.90 0.07
N SER A 147 9.39 -8.58 -0.58
CA SER A 147 10.25 -9.56 -1.27
C SER A 147 11.48 -9.95 -0.46
N CYS A 148 11.76 -9.23 0.64
CA CYS A 148 12.88 -9.50 1.51
C CYS A 148 12.72 -10.86 2.23
N SER A 149 13.84 -11.54 2.50
CA SER A 149 13.83 -12.75 3.32
C SER A 149 13.25 -12.47 4.71
N LEU A 150 12.33 -13.33 5.14
CA LEU A 150 11.66 -13.23 6.45
C LEU A 150 12.66 -13.20 7.61
N ASP A 151 13.79 -13.90 7.48
CA ASP A 151 14.85 -13.96 8.50
C ASP A 151 15.48 -12.60 8.81
N THR A 152 15.47 -11.69 7.83
CA THR A 152 16.11 -10.36 7.95
C THR A 152 15.10 -9.21 7.84
N LEU A 153 13.84 -9.52 7.57
CA LEU A 153 12.79 -8.55 7.29
C LEU A 153 12.61 -7.57 8.45
N THR A 154 12.45 -8.08 9.67
CA THR A 154 12.17 -7.26 10.86
C THR A 154 13.32 -6.30 11.17
N GLN A 155 14.56 -6.80 11.15
CA GLN A 155 15.77 -6.01 11.38
C GLN A 155 15.92 -4.89 10.34
N ARG A 156 15.78 -5.20 9.04
CA ARG A 156 15.90 -4.21 7.96
C ARG A 156 14.80 -3.17 8.01
N LEU A 157 13.57 -3.62 8.29
CA LEU A 157 12.42 -2.75 8.40
C LEU A 157 12.66 -1.72 9.51
N GLN A 158 13.06 -2.17 10.70
CA GLN A 158 13.27 -1.31 11.86
C GLN A 158 14.48 -0.38 11.73
N HIS A 159 15.61 -0.87 11.23
CA HIS A 159 16.88 -0.12 11.27
C HIS A 159 17.23 0.65 10.00
N THR A 160 16.62 0.31 8.86
CA THR A 160 16.97 0.91 7.56
C THR A 160 15.77 1.55 6.89
N ILE A 161 14.69 0.78 6.68
CA ILE A 161 13.59 1.21 5.81
C ILE A 161 12.67 2.21 6.52
N ILE A 162 12.20 1.91 7.73
CA ILE A 162 11.32 2.84 8.48
C ILE A 162 12.02 4.17 8.79
N PRO A 163 13.28 4.23 9.28
CA PRO A 163 13.96 5.50 9.52
C PRO A 163 14.05 6.37 8.27
N PHE A 164 14.30 5.77 7.11
CA PHE A 164 14.32 6.49 5.84
C PHE A 164 12.92 7.00 5.45
N LEU A 165 11.93 6.11 5.41
CA LEU A 165 10.57 6.46 4.97
C LEU A 165 9.85 7.44 5.90
N ARG A 166 10.18 7.45 7.21
CA ARG A 166 9.56 8.35 8.20
C ARG A 166 9.65 9.81 7.79
N HIS A 167 10.76 10.24 7.19
CA HIS A 167 10.94 11.62 6.71
C HIS A 167 9.93 12.00 5.62
N TYR A 168 9.53 11.03 4.81
CA TYR A 168 8.56 11.24 3.75
C TYR A 168 7.12 11.07 4.26
N PHE A 169 6.87 10.11 5.16
CA PHE A 169 5.56 9.92 5.78
C PHE A 169 5.10 11.17 6.54
N ALA A 170 5.99 11.74 7.36
CA ALA A 170 5.68 12.91 8.19
C ALA A 170 5.46 14.21 7.40
N ASN A 171 5.84 14.26 6.12
CA ASN A 171 5.67 15.47 5.31
C ASN A 171 4.27 15.51 4.67
N ASN A 172 3.33 16.17 5.34
CA ASN A 172 1.96 16.33 4.83
C ASN A 172 1.82 17.26 3.60
N LYS A 173 2.91 17.94 3.19
CA LYS A 173 2.96 18.80 2.00
C LYS A 173 3.40 18.07 0.73
N GLN A 174 3.61 16.76 0.81
CA GLN A 174 3.95 15.95 -0.36
C GLN A 174 2.81 15.98 -1.39
N GLU A 175 3.15 15.92 -2.66
CA GLU A 175 2.18 15.86 -3.74
C GLU A 175 1.32 14.60 -3.62
N THR A 176 0.06 14.68 -4.06
CA THR A 176 -0.93 13.61 -3.92
C THR A 176 -0.42 12.26 -4.38
N VAL A 177 0.24 12.19 -5.55
CA VAL A 177 0.79 10.95 -6.09
C VAL A 177 1.85 10.27 -5.19
N VAL A 178 2.60 11.07 -4.43
CA VAL A 178 3.61 10.57 -3.48
C VAL A 178 2.92 10.04 -2.23
N ARG A 179 1.90 10.75 -1.73
CA ARG A 179 1.08 10.31 -0.59
C ARG A 179 0.32 9.02 -0.92
N GLU A 180 -0.21 8.88 -2.13
CA GLU A 180 -0.82 7.64 -2.63
C GLU A 180 0.19 6.47 -2.64
N ALA A 181 1.39 6.70 -3.19
CA ALA A 181 2.46 5.69 -3.15
C ALA A 181 2.84 5.31 -1.71
N MET A 182 2.81 6.27 -0.78
CA MET A 182 3.10 6.02 0.62
C MET A 182 2.04 5.18 1.33
N LEU A 183 0.76 5.45 1.10
CA LEU A 183 -0.32 4.64 1.63
C LEU A 183 -0.22 3.20 1.14
N GLU A 184 0.11 3.01 -0.14
CA GLU A 184 0.34 1.67 -0.68
C GLU A 184 1.60 1.02 -0.06
N THR A 185 2.68 1.78 0.15
CA THR A 185 3.87 1.28 0.86
C THR A 185 3.54 0.86 2.30
N MET A 186 2.76 1.64 3.05
CA MET A 186 2.30 1.26 4.39
C MET A 186 1.49 -0.04 4.36
N ARG A 187 0.59 -0.20 3.38
CA ARG A 187 -0.19 -1.43 3.18
C ARG A 187 0.72 -2.63 2.88
N LEU A 188 1.69 -2.46 1.98
CA LEU A 188 2.65 -3.51 1.63
C LEU A 188 3.51 -3.92 2.83
N ILE A 189 3.94 -2.96 3.66
CA ILE A 189 4.65 -3.22 4.91
C ILE A 189 3.77 -4.04 5.85
N ALA A 190 2.54 -3.61 6.11
CA ALA A 190 1.60 -4.32 6.98
C ALA A 190 1.38 -5.77 6.53
N LEU A 191 1.17 -6.00 5.24
CA LEU A 191 1.02 -7.34 4.68
C LEU A 191 2.30 -8.19 4.76
N ALA A 192 3.48 -7.58 4.75
CA ALA A 192 4.74 -8.32 4.87
C ALA A 192 5.00 -8.77 6.31
N VAL A 193 4.59 -7.96 7.29
CA VAL A 193 4.76 -8.25 8.72
C VAL A 193 3.53 -8.89 9.37
N HIS A 194 2.57 -9.33 8.58
CA HIS A 194 1.36 -9.98 9.07
C HIS A 194 1.71 -11.22 9.92
N PRO A 195 1.00 -11.49 11.03
CA PRO A 195 1.29 -12.62 11.93
C PRO A 195 1.33 -13.99 11.22
N SER A 196 0.58 -14.16 10.12
CA SER A 196 0.62 -15.39 9.31
C SER A 196 1.94 -15.62 8.56
N ARG A 197 2.84 -14.63 8.49
CA ARG A 197 4.11 -14.70 7.76
C ARG A 197 5.32 -14.74 8.68
N LEU A 198 5.27 -14.07 9.82
CA LEU A 198 6.39 -13.97 10.74
C LEU A 198 6.24 -14.99 11.88
N PRO A 199 7.31 -15.73 12.24
CA PRO A 199 7.24 -16.64 13.37
C PRO A 199 7.20 -15.87 14.70
N GLY A 200 6.45 -16.40 15.65
CA GLY A 200 6.37 -15.89 17.03
C GLY A 200 5.56 -14.59 17.19
N ASP A 201 5.67 -13.98 18.36
CA ASP A 201 4.87 -12.81 18.76
C ASP A 201 5.50 -11.50 18.28
N TYR A 202 5.88 -11.42 17.01
CA TYR A 202 6.45 -10.19 16.44
C TYR A 202 5.44 -9.05 16.52
N ARG A 203 5.89 -7.90 17.04
CA ARG A 203 5.09 -6.67 17.14
C ARG A 203 5.69 -5.60 16.25
N PHE A 204 4.87 -5.05 15.37
CA PHE A 204 5.28 -3.94 14.52
C PHE A 204 5.13 -2.62 15.28
N GLU A 205 6.21 -2.19 15.95
CA GLU A 205 6.23 -1.01 16.84
C GLU A 205 5.81 0.30 16.15
N THR A 206 6.06 0.43 14.86
CA THR A 206 5.73 1.62 14.06
C THR A 206 4.26 1.66 13.61
N ARG A 207 3.45 0.63 13.90
CA ARG A 207 2.06 0.55 13.41
C ARG A 207 1.24 1.79 13.75
N ASN A 208 1.19 2.19 15.02
CA ASN A 208 0.34 3.29 15.45
C ASN A 208 0.83 4.64 14.88
N GLU A 209 2.14 4.79 14.69
CA GLU A 209 2.73 5.94 13.98
C GLU A 209 2.26 5.99 12.51
N LEU A 210 2.25 4.86 11.79
CA LEU A 210 1.72 4.81 10.42
C LEU A 210 0.22 5.11 10.36
N ILE A 211 -0.57 4.62 11.32
CA ILE A 211 -1.99 4.96 11.45
C ILE A 211 -2.17 6.47 11.66
N GLY A 212 -1.28 7.10 12.45
CA GLY A 212 -1.22 8.56 12.59
C GLY A 212 -1.11 9.26 11.24
N TYR A 213 -0.12 8.88 10.42
CA TYR A 213 0.07 9.47 9.09
C TYR A 213 -1.11 9.22 8.14
N ILE A 214 -1.76 8.06 8.23
CA ILE A 214 -2.97 7.79 7.44
C ILE A 214 -4.07 8.79 7.78
N LYS A 215 -4.31 9.06 9.07
CA LYS A 215 -5.29 10.06 9.49
C LYS A 215 -4.92 11.44 8.98
N ASP A 216 -3.66 11.87 9.11
CA ASP A 216 -3.19 13.16 8.61
C ASP A 216 -3.43 13.32 7.09
N TYR A 217 -3.20 12.26 6.31
CA TYR A 217 -3.44 12.28 4.87
C TYR A 217 -4.91 12.39 4.52
N VAL A 218 -5.77 11.62 5.20
CA VAL A 218 -7.23 11.71 5.01
C VAL A 218 -7.74 13.10 5.39
N GLN A 219 -7.28 13.64 6.51
CA GLN A 219 -7.70 14.94 7.04
C GLN A 219 -7.23 16.14 6.20
N SER A 220 -6.24 15.93 5.34
CA SER A 220 -5.76 16.95 4.41
C SER A 220 -6.67 17.17 3.19
N GLU A 221 -7.62 16.27 2.93
CA GLU A 221 -8.61 16.43 1.86
C GLU A 221 -9.90 17.10 2.38
N THR A 222 -10.73 17.61 1.47
CA THR A 222 -12.06 18.12 1.83
C THR A 222 -13.07 16.98 1.93
N PRO A 223 -13.80 16.81 3.05
CA PRO A 223 -14.69 15.66 3.24
C PRO A 223 -15.70 15.45 2.09
N GLU A 224 -16.22 16.54 1.53
CA GLU A 224 -17.33 16.50 0.56
C GLU A 224 -16.89 16.20 -0.87
N MET A 225 -15.63 16.41 -1.24
CA MET A 225 -15.18 16.26 -2.63
C MET A 225 -14.12 15.17 -2.76
N LEU A 226 -14.39 14.18 -3.61
CA LEU A 226 -13.40 13.20 -4.03
C LEU A 226 -12.49 13.81 -5.11
N SER A 227 -11.22 14.04 -4.78
CA SER A 227 -10.23 14.62 -5.70
C SER A 227 -9.05 13.69 -6.01
N SER A 228 -8.97 12.53 -5.36
CA SER A 228 -7.87 11.58 -5.53
C SER A 228 -8.20 10.17 -5.04
N SER A 229 -7.26 9.22 -5.17
CA SER A 229 -7.42 7.88 -4.59
C SER A 229 -6.92 7.77 -3.14
N LEU A 230 -6.61 8.89 -2.47
CA LEU A 230 -6.04 8.89 -1.11
C LEU A 230 -6.93 8.17 -0.10
N ARG A 231 -8.23 8.46 -0.04
CA ARG A 231 -9.15 7.79 0.91
C ARG A 231 -9.27 6.29 0.64
N LEU A 232 -9.31 5.89 -0.64
CA LEU A 232 -9.30 4.49 -1.04
C LEU A 232 -8.05 3.77 -0.50
N LEU A 233 -6.87 4.35 -0.73
CA LEU A 233 -5.61 3.76 -0.32
C LEU A 233 -5.43 3.80 1.21
N ALA A 234 -5.92 4.85 1.87
CA ALA A 234 -5.94 4.98 3.32
C ALA A 234 -6.79 3.88 3.98
N ALA A 235 -7.98 3.62 3.43
CA ALA A 235 -8.84 2.54 3.92
C ALA A 235 -8.19 1.16 3.71
N LYS A 236 -7.55 0.92 2.56
CA LYS A 236 -6.79 -0.32 2.31
C LYS A 236 -5.60 -0.50 3.26
N ALA A 237 -4.82 0.55 3.48
CA ALA A 237 -3.69 0.53 4.41
C ALA A 237 -4.15 0.30 5.85
N THR A 238 -5.26 0.95 6.25
CA THR A 238 -5.89 0.76 7.56
C THR A 238 -6.31 -0.69 7.76
N ALA A 239 -7.06 -1.26 6.81
CA ALA A 239 -7.52 -2.65 6.92
C ALA A 239 -6.36 -3.64 7.08
N ALA A 240 -5.21 -3.38 6.43
CA ALA A 240 -4.02 -4.20 6.58
C ALA A 240 -3.31 -3.99 7.93
N LEU A 241 -3.17 -2.75 8.41
CA LEU A 241 -2.49 -2.41 9.66
C LEU A 241 -3.27 -2.85 10.89
N VAL A 242 -4.60 -2.74 10.87
CA VAL A 242 -5.48 -3.15 11.98
C VAL A 242 -5.34 -4.65 12.27
N ARG A 243 -5.12 -5.48 11.23
CA ARG A 243 -4.96 -6.93 11.34
C ARG A 243 -3.62 -7.38 11.94
N LEU A 244 -2.77 -6.45 12.35
CA LEU A 244 -1.53 -6.76 13.06
C LEU A 244 -1.80 -6.92 14.55
N GLU A 245 -0.99 -7.73 15.22
CA GLU A 245 -1.02 -7.86 16.67
C GLU A 245 -0.05 -6.89 17.38
N PRO A 246 -0.36 -6.45 18.62
CA PRO A 246 -1.58 -6.70 19.40
C PRO A 246 -2.78 -5.89 18.89
N THR A 247 -4.02 -6.19 19.28
CA THR A 247 -5.20 -5.40 18.87
C THR A 247 -5.05 -3.90 19.20
N LEU A 248 -5.69 -3.01 18.43
CA LEU A 248 -5.72 -1.58 18.75
C LEU A 248 -6.43 -1.30 20.08
N SER A 249 -6.06 -0.19 20.73
CA SER A 249 -6.76 0.31 21.92
C SER A 249 -8.14 0.87 21.53
N ASP A 250 -9.07 0.98 22.49
CA ASP A 250 -10.38 1.56 22.21
C ASP A 250 -10.27 3.03 21.78
N ASP A 251 -9.32 3.78 22.31
CA ASP A 251 -9.06 5.17 21.90
C ASP A 251 -8.52 5.26 20.47
N ASP A 252 -7.59 4.37 20.09
CA ASP A 252 -7.06 4.30 18.72
C ASP A 252 -8.16 3.90 17.72
N ILE A 253 -9.03 2.96 18.09
CA ILE A 253 -10.19 2.54 17.28
C ILE A 253 -11.16 3.72 17.10
N TRP A 254 -11.45 4.46 18.17
CA TRP A 254 -12.33 5.63 18.10
C TRP A 254 -11.79 6.67 17.13
N ASP A 255 -10.54 7.06 17.31
CA ASP A 255 -9.96 8.20 16.61
C ASP A 255 -9.80 7.89 15.12
N LEU A 256 -9.25 6.70 14.81
CA LEU A 256 -9.13 6.22 13.43
C LEU A 256 -10.50 6.06 12.76
N GLY A 257 -11.45 5.43 13.45
CA GLY A 257 -12.80 5.23 12.94
C GLY A 257 -13.51 6.55 12.68
N CYS A 258 -13.41 7.53 13.59
CA CYS A 258 -14.00 8.86 13.41
C CYS A 258 -13.44 9.55 12.18
N VAL A 259 -12.12 9.58 12.01
CA VAL A 259 -11.47 10.22 10.86
C VAL A 259 -11.92 9.55 9.55
N LEU A 260 -11.87 8.23 9.46
CA LEU A 260 -12.31 7.55 8.23
C LEU A 260 -13.80 7.79 7.95
N THR A 261 -14.66 7.68 8.97
CA THR A 261 -16.11 7.88 8.82
C THR A 261 -16.43 9.29 8.33
N GLN A 262 -15.85 10.31 8.97
CA GLN A 262 -16.12 11.72 8.69
C GLN A 262 -15.66 12.16 7.29
N TYR A 263 -14.63 11.52 6.75
CA TYR A 263 -14.08 11.90 5.45
C TYR A 263 -14.54 10.96 4.32
N ILE A 264 -15.06 9.77 4.59
CA ILE A 264 -15.50 8.82 3.56
C ILE A 264 -17.01 8.87 3.35
N LEU A 265 -17.82 8.96 4.40
CA LEU A 265 -19.28 8.93 4.25
C LEU A 265 -19.85 10.13 3.47
N PRO A 266 -19.42 11.40 3.73
CA PRO A 266 -19.92 12.59 3.00
C PRO A 266 -19.43 12.72 1.56
N MET A 267 -18.49 11.88 1.16
CA MET A 267 -17.75 12.04 -0.09
C MET A 267 -18.68 12.01 -1.30
N CYS A 268 -18.71 13.11 -2.04
CA CYS A 268 -19.43 13.26 -3.28
C CYS A 268 -18.46 13.38 -4.46
N ARG A 269 -19.00 13.15 -5.66
CA ARG A 269 -18.31 13.43 -6.91
C ARG A 269 -18.20 14.93 -7.12
N GLU A 270 -17.11 15.36 -7.76
CA GLU A 270 -17.03 16.73 -8.27
C GLU A 270 -18.14 16.94 -9.31
N LYS A 271 -18.88 18.05 -9.23
CA LYS A 271 -19.99 18.32 -10.14
C LYS A 271 -19.46 18.76 -11.51
N SER A 272 -19.07 17.80 -12.36
CA SER A 272 -18.94 18.05 -13.80
C SER A 272 -20.34 18.19 -14.41
N GLY A 273 -20.60 19.26 -15.15
CA GLY A 273 -21.90 19.51 -15.81
C GLY A 273 -22.20 18.59 -17.00
N LEU A 274 -21.23 17.79 -17.45
CA LEU A 274 -21.37 16.77 -18.49
C LEU A 274 -20.87 15.42 -17.96
N LYS A 275 -21.61 14.33 -18.22
CA LYS A 275 -21.14 12.96 -17.96
C LYS A 275 -19.91 12.66 -18.83
N THR A 276 -18.72 12.60 -18.24
CA THR A 276 -17.45 12.26 -18.91
C THR A 276 -16.97 10.83 -18.59
N ILE A 277 -15.82 10.40 -19.13
CA ILE A 277 -15.15 9.14 -18.74
C ILE A 277 -14.57 9.27 -17.33
N ASP A 278 -13.99 10.43 -17.00
CA ASP A 278 -13.46 10.77 -15.66
C ASP A 278 -14.54 10.62 -14.57
N ASP A 279 -15.78 10.84 -14.97
CA ASP A 279 -16.98 10.68 -14.15
C ASP A 279 -17.22 9.21 -13.76
N ASP A 280 -17.04 8.28 -14.70
CA ASP A 280 -17.19 6.84 -14.45
C ASP A 280 -16.03 6.26 -13.62
N GLU A 281 -14.81 6.74 -13.89
CA GLU A 281 -13.64 6.42 -13.06
C GLU A 281 -13.82 6.91 -11.63
N SER A 282 -14.29 8.14 -11.44
CA SER A 282 -14.58 8.71 -10.12
C SER A 282 -15.67 7.94 -9.37
N ALA A 283 -16.70 7.46 -10.08
CA ALA A 283 -17.72 6.59 -9.49
C ALA A 283 -17.12 5.27 -9.00
N THR A 284 -16.30 4.64 -9.83
CA THR A 284 -15.60 3.39 -9.51
C THR A 284 -14.68 3.56 -8.30
N ILE A 285 -13.94 4.67 -8.22
CA ILE A 285 -13.07 4.99 -7.06
C ILE A 285 -13.90 5.21 -5.81
N MET A 286 -15.03 5.91 -5.90
CA MET A 286 -15.91 6.18 -4.77
C MET A 286 -16.50 4.88 -4.19
N ASP A 287 -17.03 4.01 -5.04
CA ASP A 287 -17.57 2.71 -4.61
C ASP A 287 -16.49 1.81 -4.03
N ALA A 288 -15.31 1.78 -4.66
CA ALA A 288 -14.15 1.09 -4.11
C ALA A 288 -13.73 1.67 -2.75
N THR A 289 -13.81 2.98 -2.56
CA THR A 289 -13.45 3.64 -1.29
C THR A 289 -14.39 3.22 -0.18
N VAL A 290 -15.70 3.23 -0.42
CA VAL A 290 -16.71 2.78 0.55
C VAL A 290 -16.54 1.30 0.87
N ALA A 291 -16.27 0.46 -0.13
CA ALA A 291 -16.01 -0.96 0.09
C ALA A 291 -14.78 -1.20 0.97
N GLN A 292 -13.68 -0.48 0.71
CA GLN A 292 -12.46 -0.62 1.52
C GLN A 292 -12.60 0.00 2.92
N TYR A 293 -13.43 1.02 3.09
CA TYR A 293 -13.83 1.51 4.40
C TYR A 293 -14.58 0.43 5.19
N GLY A 294 -15.54 -0.26 4.55
CA GLY A 294 -16.19 -1.43 5.14
C GLY A 294 -15.19 -2.50 5.58
N ASN A 295 -14.22 -2.85 4.72
CA ASN A 295 -13.16 -3.81 5.05
C ASN A 295 -12.28 -3.36 6.24
N ALA A 296 -12.08 -2.06 6.43
CA ALA A 296 -11.34 -1.53 7.57
C ALA A 296 -12.15 -1.68 8.87
N LEU A 297 -13.46 -1.41 8.85
CA LEU A 297 -14.34 -1.64 10.00
C LEU A 297 -14.43 -3.13 10.34
N GLU A 298 -14.55 -3.99 9.32
CA GLU A 298 -14.55 -5.44 9.47
C GLU A 298 -13.25 -5.91 10.12
N ALA A 299 -12.08 -5.44 9.67
CA ALA A 299 -10.81 -5.75 10.29
C ALA A 299 -10.77 -5.36 11.78
N ILE A 300 -11.37 -4.23 12.17
CA ILE A 300 -11.45 -3.82 13.58
C ILE A 300 -12.29 -4.81 14.39
N VAL A 301 -13.47 -5.19 13.89
CA VAL A 301 -14.36 -6.14 14.56
C VAL A 301 -13.73 -7.53 14.63
N GLU A 302 -13.10 -8.01 13.56
CA GLU A 302 -12.44 -9.32 13.55
C GLU A 302 -11.29 -9.42 14.57
N MET A 303 -10.54 -8.33 14.76
CA MET A 303 -9.45 -8.30 15.72
C MET A 303 -9.93 -8.13 17.16
N LYS A 304 -11.07 -7.47 17.39
CA LYS A 304 -11.65 -7.28 18.72
C LYS A 304 -13.17 -7.46 18.68
N PRO A 305 -13.66 -8.72 18.57
CA PRO A 305 -15.08 -9.01 18.34
C PRO A 305 -15.87 -8.93 19.66
N THR A 306 -16.03 -7.71 20.16
CA THR A 306 -16.74 -7.42 21.41
C THR A 306 -17.91 -6.45 21.22
N VAL A 307 -18.92 -6.53 22.09
CA VAL A 307 -20.03 -5.56 22.16
C VAL A 307 -19.49 -4.13 22.31
N GLY A 308 -18.41 -3.95 23.08
CA GLY A 308 -17.78 -2.66 23.30
C GLY A 308 -17.29 -2.03 21.99
N THR A 309 -16.52 -2.79 21.21
CA THR A 309 -16.01 -2.38 19.90
C THR A 309 -17.15 -2.08 18.93
N VAL A 310 -18.14 -2.98 18.82
CA VAL A 310 -19.31 -2.75 17.95
C VAL A 310 -20.08 -1.50 18.35
N THR A 311 -20.36 -1.32 19.64
CA THR A 311 -21.06 -0.14 20.16
C THR A 311 -20.33 1.15 19.80
N GLN A 312 -19.01 1.13 19.90
CA GLN A 312 -18.16 2.25 19.53
C GLN A 312 -18.25 2.56 18.04
N LEU A 313 -18.16 1.54 17.18
CA LEU A 313 -18.32 1.69 15.73
C LEU A 313 -19.69 2.27 15.34
N LEU A 314 -20.77 1.77 15.93
CA LEU A 314 -22.12 2.26 15.68
C LEU A 314 -22.33 3.70 16.16
N LYS A 315 -21.70 4.10 17.28
CA LYS A 315 -21.74 5.49 17.77
C LYS A 315 -21.14 6.47 16.76
N MET A 316 -20.09 6.09 16.02
CA MET A 316 -19.48 6.93 14.99
C MET A 316 -20.40 7.11 13.77
N LEU A 317 -21.25 6.14 13.47
CA LEU A 317 -22.22 6.17 12.37
C LEU A 317 -23.51 6.95 12.72
N LEU A 318 -23.83 7.10 14.02
CA LEU A 318 -25.05 7.73 14.51
C LEU A 318 -25.37 9.10 13.86
N PRO A 319 -24.40 10.02 13.66
CA PRO A 319 -24.68 11.31 13.03
C PRO A 319 -25.13 11.21 11.56
N PHE A 320 -24.92 10.07 10.90
CA PHE A 320 -25.16 9.88 9.46
C PHE A 320 -26.51 9.28 9.14
N TYR A 321 -27.16 8.58 10.09
CA TYR A 321 -28.48 7.97 9.86
C TYR A 321 -29.57 8.99 9.53
N GLY A 322 -29.46 10.19 10.08
CA GLY A 322 -30.44 11.28 9.91
C GLY A 322 -30.05 12.36 8.90
N LYS A 323 -28.96 12.19 8.14
CA LYS A 323 -28.49 13.20 7.18
C LYS A 323 -29.49 13.40 6.06
N LEU A 324 -29.62 14.62 5.53
CA LEU A 324 -30.48 14.89 4.38
C LEU A 324 -29.97 14.24 3.09
N ALA A 325 -28.64 14.12 2.95
CA ALA A 325 -28.01 13.45 1.83
C ALA A 325 -28.27 11.93 1.86
N GLU A 326 -28.87 11.41 0.79
CA GLU A 326 -29.23 10.00 0.67
C GLU A 326 -28.01 9.06 0.74
N HIS A 327 -26.93 9.40 0.05
CA HIS A 327 -25.73 8.57 -0.01
C HIS A 327 -25.05 8.44 1.38
N GLU A 328 -25.03 9.51 2.19
CA GLU A 328 -24.52 9.46 3.57
C GLU A 328 -25.33 8.48 4.43
N ARG A 329 -26.66 8.55 4.33
CA ARG A 329 -27.55 7.61 5.03
C ARG A 329 -27.34 6.18 4.55
N SER A 330 -27.35 5.93 3.25
CA SER A 330 -27.19 4.58 2.69
C SER A 330 -25.87 3.95 3.16
N ARG A 331 -24.75 4.65 2.97
CA ARG A 331 -23.42 4.14 3.33
C ARG A 331 -23.28 3.86 4.82
N SER A 332 -23.88 4.70 5.68
CA SER A 332 -23.87 4.44 7.14
C SER A 332 -24.71 3.23 7.53
N VAL A 333 -25.85 3.00 6.87
CA VAL A 333 -26.66 1.78 7.07
C VAL A 333 -25.92 0.54 6.55
N ASP A 334 -25.30 0.61 5.38
CA ASP A 334 -24.52 -0.50 4.82
C ASP A 334 -23.34 -0.88 5.73
N ALA A 335 -22.59 0.11 6.22
CA ALA A 335 -21.52 -0.09 7.20
C ALA A 335 -22.04 -0.71 8.51
N THR A 336 -23.22 -0.29 8.98
CA THR A 336 -23.87 -0.86 10.16
C THR A 336 -24.17 -2.34 9.98
N VAL A 337 -24.76 -2.69 8.84
CA VAL A 337 -25.07 -4.08 8.49
C VAL A 337 -23.80 -4.91 8.42
N GLN A 338 -22.72 -4.39 7.82
CA GLN A 338 -21.44 -5.09 7.75
C GLN A 338 -20.84 -5.32 9.14
N ILE A 339 -20.75 -4.30 10.00
CA ILE A 339 -20.26 -4.42 11.38
C ILE A 339 -21.03 -5.51 12.14
N LEU A 340 -22.36 -5.48 12.09
CA LEU A 340 -23.21 -6.42 12.82
C LEU A 340 -23.09 -7.85 12.29
N ARG A 341 -22.94 -8.03 10.96
CA ARG A 341 -22.71 -9.35 10.36
C ARG A 341 -21.39 -9.95 10.80
N VAL A 342 -20.30 -9.18 10.69
CA VAL A 342 -18.97 -9.64 11.10
C VAL A 342 -18.95 -9.99 12.59
N TYR A 343 -19.58 -9.16 13.42
CA TYR A 343 -19.71 -9.45 14.84
C TYR A 343 -20.50 -10.73 15.11
N LEU A 344 -21.64 -10.92 14.44
CA LEU A 344 -22.43 -12.15 14.58
C LEU A 344 -21.61 -13.41 14.28
N ASP A 345 -20.73 -13.35 13.28
CA ASP A 345 -19.90 -14.48 12.85
C ASP A 345 -18.67 -14.71 13.75
N ARG A 346 -18.20 -13.67 14.46
CA ARG A 346 -16.93 -13.66 15.19
C ARG A 346 -17.05 -13.45 16.71
N ALA A 347 -18.23 -13.15 17.23
CA ALA A 347 -18.43 -12.78 18.62
C ALA A 347 -17.85 -13.82 19.59
N GLU A 348 -16.97 -13.37 20.49
CA GLU A 348 -16.38 -14.20 21.53
C GLU A 348 -16.98 -13.92 22.92
N ASP A 349 -17.65 -12.76 23.06
CA ASP A 349 -18.18 -12.26 24.34
C ASP A 349 -19.69 -12.50 24.52
N ILE A 350 -20.34 -13.16 23.57
CA ILE A 350 -21.74 -13.59 23.67
C ILE A 350 -21.83 -15.10 23.42
N THR A 351 -22.24 -15.86 24.43
CA THR A 351 -22.81 -17.20 24.20
C THR A 351 -24.26 -17.05 23.72
N ILE A 352 -24.48 -17.09 22.40
CA ILE A 352 -25.84 -17.27 21.87
C ILE A 352 -26.29 -18.67 22.27
N GLY A 353 -27.23 -18.78 23.19
CA GLY A 353 -27.78 -20.06 23.62
C GLY A 353 -28.41 -20.79 22.44
N VAL A 354 -27.83 -21.92 22.03
CA VAL A 354 -28.45 -22.82 21.06
C VAL A 354 -29.82 -23.23 21.63
N SER A 355 -30.87 -23.10 20.82
CA SER A 355 -32.29 -23.31 21.16
C SER A 355 -32.68 -24.75 21.55
N GLY A 356 -31.75 -25.55 22.07
CA GLY A 356 -32.01 -26.88 22.64
C GLY A 356 -32.15 -26.91 24.17
N LYS A 357 -31.78 -25.83 24.89
CA LYS A 357 -31.73 -25.83 26.37
C LYS A 357 -33.02 -25.35 27.07
N PHE A 358 -34.02 -24.87 26.35
CA PHE A 358 -35.29 -24.43 26.95
C PHE A 358 -36.37 -25.53 27.06
N ALA A 359 -36.12 -26.74 26.54
CA ALA A 359 -37.12 -27.81 26.50
C ALA A 359 -37.06 -28.83 27.65
N ALA A 360 -36.11 -28.71 28.59
CA ALA A 360 -35.94 -29.67 29.69
C ALA A 360 -36.39 -29.07 31.04
N GLY A 361 -37.63 -28.59 31.11
CA GLY A 361 -38.15 -27.92 32.31
C GLY A 361 -39.59 -28.22 32.70
N ALA A 362 -40.29 -29.12 32.00
CA ALA A 362 -41.67 -29.50 32.35
C ALA A 362 -41.77 -31.01 32.57
N LYS A 363 -41.68 -31.45 33.83
CA LYS A 363 -42.26 -32.73 34.25
C LYS A 363 -43.69 -32.46 34.72
N PRO A 364 -44.71 -33.11 34.13
CA PRO A 364 -46.06 -33.05 34.67
C PRO A 364 -46.12 -33.88 35.98
N LYS A 365 -46.93 -33.38 36.92
CA LYS A 365 -47.24 -34.02 38.21
C LYS A 365 -48.06 -35.29 38.02
#